data_AF-A0A427TJG6-F1
#
_entry.id   AF-A0A427TJG6-F1
#
_cell.length_a   1.000
_cell.length_b   1.000
_cell.length_c   1.000
_cell.angle_alpha   90.00
_cell.angle_beta   90.00
_cell.angle_gamma   90.00
#
_symmetry.space_group_name_H-M   'P 1'
#
loop_
_entity.id
_entity.type
_entity.pdbx_description
1 polymer ?
#
loop_
_entity_poly.entity_id
_entity_poly.type
_entity_poly.pdbx_seq_one_letter_code
_entity_poly.pdbx_strand_id
1 'polypeptide(L)' 'MERPDELVAYRSAKVHMFYLPGEATRDLLLHLVETNLTNIITLSADRTPDVWKITRHGVERFVVRKRRR' A
#
# COMPACT_ATOMS: atom_id res chain seq x y z
N MET A 1 -11.96 1.32 4.03
CA MET A 1 -12.58 0.34 3.12
C MET A 1 -11.54 -0.74 2.84
N GLU A 2 -11.65 -1.93 3.44
CA GLU A 2 -10.78 -3.07 3.12
C GLU A 2 -11.47 -3.89 2.02
N ARG A 3 -10.93 -3.84 0.79
CA ARG A 3 -11.43 -4.61 -0.37
C ARG A 3 -10.48 -5.76 -0.67
N PRO A 4 -10.45 -6.82 0.16
CA PRO A 4 -9.44 -7.86 0.08
C PRO A 4 -9.36 -8.55 -1.29
N ASP A 5 -10.49 -8.69 -1.99
CA ASP A 5 -10.55 -9.34 -3.30
C ASP A 5 -9.84 -8.50 -4.38
N GLU A 6 -9.97 -7.17 -4.34
CA GLU A 6 -9.25 -6.27 -5.25
C GLU A 6 -7.74 -6.35 -5.01
N LEU A 7 -7.30 -6.42 -3.74
CA LEU A 7 -5.88 -6.53 -3.39
C LEU A 7 -5.27 -7.83 -3.89
N VAL A 8 -6.00 -8.93 -3.80
CA VAL A 8 -5.58 -10.22 -4.35
C VAL A 8 -5.47 -10.14 -5.88
N ALA A 9 -6.38 -9.43 -6.54
CA ALA A 9 -6.31 -9.21 -7.99
C ALA A 9 -5.05 -8.41 -8.38
N TYR A 10 -4.72 -7.33 -7.67
CA TYR A 10 -3.51 -6.54 -7.95
C TYR A 10 -2.21 -7.34 -7.76
N ARG A 11 -2.13 -8.15 -6.69
CA ARG A 11 -1.00 -9.07 -6.51
C ARG A 11 -0.91 -10.08 -7.65
N SER A 12 -2.03 -10.65 -8.05
CA SER A 12 -2.09 -11.63 -9.15
C SER A 12 -1.69 -10.99 -10.49
N ALA A 13 -2.00 -9.71 -10.68
CA ALA A 13 -1.62 -8.92 -11.83
C ALA A 13 -0.15 -8.44 -11.80
N LYS A 14 0.62 -8.78 -10.75
CA LYS A 14 2.02 -8.36 -10.56
C LYS A 14 2.19 -6.84 -10.57
N VAL A 15 1.25 -6.11 -9.96
CA VAL A 15 1.30 -4.64 -9.84
C VAL A 15 1.75 -4.26 -8.44
N HIS A 16 2.75 -3.38 -8.34
CA HIS A 16 3.07 -2.70 -7.07
C HIS A 16 1.95 -1.72 -6.74
N MET A 17 1.30 -1.89 -5.59
CA MET A 17 0.21 -1.01 -5.17
C MET A 17 0.46 -0.43 -3.79
N PHE A 18 0.27 0.89 -3.66
CA PHE A 18 0.48 1.63 -2.42
C PHE A 18 -0.83 2.27 -1.97
N TYR A 19 -1.35 1.80 -0.84
CA TYR A 19 -2.59 2.30 -0.27
C TYR A 19 -2.35 3.46 0.69
N LEU A 20 -3.10 4.53 0.47
CA LEU A 20 -3.19 5.66 1.39
C LEU A 20 -4.41 5.51 2.33
N PRO A 21 -4.39 6.14 3.51
CA PRO A 21 -5.56 6.18 4.39
C PRO A 21 -6.75 6.83 3.69
N GLY A 22 -7.91 6.16 3.72
CA GLY A 22 -9.13 6.66 3.06
C GLY A 22 -9.76 7.89 3.72
N GLU A 23 -9.59 8.04 5.03
CA GLU A 23 -10.01 9.22 5.80
C GLU A 23 -8.78 10.08 6.11
N ALA A 24 -8.33 10.84 5.12
CA ALA A 24 -7.20 11.76 5.26
C ALA A 24 -7.44 13.04 4.46
N THR A 25 -6.95 14.17 4.98
CA THR A 25 -6.93 15.42 4.23
C THR A 25 -5.94 15.32 3.07
N ARG A 26 -6.12 16.14 2.02
CA ARG A 26 -5.18 16.22 0.90
C ARG A 26 -3.74 16.49 1.37
N ASP A 27 -3.56 17.39 2.31
CA ASP A 27 -2.24 17.74 2.83
C ASP A 27 -1.58 16.57 3.56
N LEU A 28 -2.37 15.79 4.31
CA LEU A 28 -1.87 14.57 4.93
C LEU A 28 -1.48 13.53 3.88
N LEU A 29 -2.26 13.37 2.81
CA LEU A 29 -1.93 12.46 1.71
C LEU A 29 -0.62 12.85 1.03
N LEU A 30 -0.45 14.14 0.72
CA LEU A 30 0.80 14.66 0.13
C LEU A 30 1.98 14.42 1.06
N HIS A 31 1.84 14.79 2.33
CA HIS A 31 2.88 14.60 3.33
C HIS A 31 3.29 13.12 3.48
N LEU A 32 2.33 12.19 3.44
CA LEU A 32 2.61 10.75 3.50
C LEU A 32 3.39 10.26 2.28
N VAL A 33 3.06 10.75 1.08
CA VAL A 33 3.78 10.39 -0.15
C VAL A 33 5.19 10.97 -0.14
N GLU A 34 5.34 12.25 0.19
CA GLU A 34 6.63 12.94 0.24
C GLU A 34 7.58 12.28 1.25
N THR A 35 7.09 12.03 2.45
CA THR A 35 7.89 11.44 3.54
C THR A 35 8.33 10.00 3.24
N ASN A 36 7.52 9.25 2.49
CA ASN A 36 7.80 7.85 2.16
C ASN A 36 8.31 7.65 0.73
N LEU A 37 8.62 8.71 -0.01
CA LEU A 37 8.91 8.64 -1.44
C LEU A 37 10.09 7.70 -1.74
N THR A 38 11.16 7.78 -0.93
CA THR A 38 12.31 6.89 -1.05
C THR A 38 11.90 5.42 -0.90
N ASN A 39 11.11 5.08 0.11
CA ASN A 39 10.63 3.72 0.34
C ASN A 39 9.73 3.23 -0.80
N ILE A 40 8.84 4.09 -1.30
CA ILE A 40 7.96 3.77 -2.43
C ILE A 40 8.80 3.44 -3.68
N ILE A 41 9.80 4.24 -4.00
CA ILE A 41 10.69 4.02 -5.14
C ILE A 41 11.49 2.73 -4.97
N THR A 42 12.10 2.53 -3.79
CA THR A 42 12.88 1.31 -3.50
C THR A 42 12.03 0.05 -3.68
N LEU A 43 10.81 0.04 -3.14
CA LEU A 43 9.90 -1.10 -3.27
C LEU A 43 9.40 -1.26 -4.71
N SER A 44 9.14 -0.17 -5.42
CA SER A 44 8.71 -0.22 -6.82
C SER A 44 9.79 -0.80 -7.76
N ALA A 45 11.07 -0.64 -7.40
CA ALA A 45 12.20 -1.20 -8.13
C ALA A 45 12.44 -2.69 -7.82
N ASP A 46 11.80 -3.24 -6.78
CA ASP A 46 11.86 -4.68 -6.47
C ASP A 46 11.14 -5.49 -7.57
N ARG A 47 11.71 -6.64 -7.92
CA ARG A 47 11.15 -7.60 -8.89
C ARG A 47 9.99 -8.42 -8.32
N THR A 48 9.61 -8.16 -7.08
CA THR A 48 8.55 -8.87 -6.36
C THR A 48 7.38 -7.92 -6.09
N PRO A 49 6.45 -7.73 -7.06
CA PRO A 49 5.28 -6.89 -6.88
C PRO A 49 4.45 -7.27 -5.67
N ASP A 50 4.09 -6.26 -4.87
CA ASP A 50 3.25 -6.46 -3.71
C ASP A 50 2.33 -5.26 -3.42
N VAL A 51 1.42 -5.47 -2.48
CA VAL A 51 0.51 -4.48 -1.95
C VAL A 51 1.05 -3.97 -0.62
N TRP A 52 1.13 -2.66 -0.54
CA TRP A 52 1.71 -1.93 0.57
C TRP A 52 0.71 -0.91 1.11
N LYS A 53 0.82 -0.59 2.38
CA LYS A 53 0.09 0.47 3.07
C LYS A 53 1.07 1.55 3.49
N ILE A 54 0.82 2.78 3.07
CA ILE A 54 1.59 3.95 3.51
C ILE A 54 1.02 4.41 4.85
N THR A 55 1.85 4.42 5.88
CA THR A 55 1.54 4.90 7.22
C THR A 55 2.44 6.09 7.57
N ARG A 56 2.14 6.77 8.68
CA ARG A 56 2.99 7.84 9.20
C ARG A 56 4.37 7.33 9.65
N HIS A 57 4.52 6.03 9.83
CA HIS A 57 5.74 5.40 10.35
C HIS A 57 6.54 4.67 9.28
N GLY A 58 6.01 4.56 8.05
CA GLY A 58 6.69 3.88 6.95
C GLY A 58 5.73 3.27 5.95
N VAL A 59 6.28 2.35 5.15
CA VAL A 59 5.52 1.53 4.20
C VAL A 59 5.45 0.10 4.74
N GLU A 60 4.24 -0.36 5.04
CA GLU A 60 3.99 -1.67 5.63
C GLU A 60 3.36 -2.61 4.61
N ARG A 61 3.78 -3.88 4.59
CA ARG A 61 3.19 -4.88 3.69
C ARG A 61 1.73 -5.13 4.10
N PHE A 62 0.82 -5.10 3.12
CA PHE A 62 -0.58 -5.40 3.40
C PHE A 62 -0.76 -6.91 3.62
N VAL A 63 -1.18 -7.29 4.83
CA VAL A 63 -1.50 -8.68 5.16
C VAL A 63 -3.01 -8.86 5.15
N VAL A 64 -3.54 -9.58 4.16
CA VAL A 64 -4.96 -9.97 4.13
C VAL A 64 -5.22 -10.92 5.28
N ARG A 65 -5.86 -10.44 6.35
CA ARG A 65 -6.37 -11.33 7.40
C ARG A 65 -7.53 -12.12 6.79
N LYS A 66 -7.34 -13.42 6.54
CA LYS A 66 -8.45 -14.32 6.20
C LYS A 66 -9.50 -14.21 7.32
N ARG A 67 -10.71 -13.74 7.00
CA ARG A 67 -11.87 -13.89 7.89
C ARG A 67 -11.97 -15.39 8.20
N ARG A 68 -11.73 -15.78 9.46
CA ARG A 68 -12.14 -17.09 9.95
C ARG A 68 -13.66 -17.14 9.83
N ARG A 69 -14.16 -18.11 9.07
CA ARG A 69 -15.58 -18.48 9.05
C ARG A 69 -16.01 -18.93 10.43
#